data_AF-A0A7Y6NPA6-F1
#
_entry.id   AF-A0A7Y6NPA6-F1
#
_cell.length_a   1.000
_cell.length_b   1.000
_cell.length_c   1.000
_cell.angle_alpha   90.00
_cell.angle_beta   90.00
_cell.angle_gamma   90.00
#
_symmetry.space_group_name_H-M   'P 1'
#
loop_
_entity.id
_entity.type
_entity.pdbx_description
1 polymer ?
#
loop_
_entity_poly.entity_id
_entity_poly.type
_entity_poly.pdbx_seq_one_letter_code
_entity_poly.pdbx_strand_id
1 'polypeptide(L)'
;MRLLRHHVLSRAWLSFLVLGLAFFVFGACTLNLGMLLVGNLKLLGEHGWQAVVEGGLRQFGELVATGYVGIAAYVVLKACEQRCVEWLTDER
;
A
#
# COMPACT_ATOMS: atom_id res chain seq x y z
N MET A 1 -15.73 6.25 -0.70
CA MET A 1 -15.53 6.66 0.72
C MET A 1 -16.79 6.67 1.58
N ARG A 2 -18.00 7.00 1.05
CA ARG A 2 -19.25 6.98 1.87
C ARG A 2 -19.64 5.59 2.42
N LEU A 3 -19.36 4.52 1.69
CA LEU A 3 -19.66 3.13 2.10
C LEU A 3 -18.77 2.62 3.26
N LEU A 4 -17.46 2.89 3.20
CA LEU A 4 -16.49 2.55 4.26
C LEU A 4 -16.86 3.18 5.60
N ARG A 5 -17.30 4.45 5.57
CA ARG A 5 -17.72 5.17 6.77
C ARG A 5 -18.97 4.55 7.43
N HIS A 6 -19.91 4.03 6.63
CA HIS A 6 -21.16 3.50 7.18
C HIS A 6 -21.03 2.06 7.69
N HIS A 7 -20.20 1.23 7.04
CA HIS A 7 -20.06 -0.19 7.39
C HIS A 7 -18.88 -0.50 8.33
N VAL A 8 -17.71 0.13 8.12
CA VAL A 8 -16.49 -0.21 8.86
C VAL A 8 -16.37 0.68 10.10
N LEU A 9 -16.60 1.98 9.95
CA LEU A 9 -16.42 2.96 11.03
C LEU A 9 -17.51 2.93 12.12
N SER A 10 -18.60 2.17 11.94
CA SER A 10 -19.66 2.04 12.96
C SER A 10 -19.28 1.12 14.12
N ARG A 11 -18.28 0.25 13.96
CA ARG A 11 -17.88 -0.75 14.97
C ARG A 11 -16.37 -0.76 15.12
N ALA A 12 -15.86 -0.40 16.31
CA ALA A 12 -14.42 -0.28 16.59
C ALA A 12 -13.62 -1.54 16.23
N TRP A 13 -14.15 -2.73 16.51
CA TRP A 13 -13.54 -4.01 16.13
C TRP A 13 -13.36 -4.18 14.60
N LEU A 14 -14.35 -3.76 13.80
CA LEU A 14 -14.26 -3.83 12.34
C LEU A 14 -13.22 -2.87 11.80
N SER A 15 -13.13 -1.66 12.37
CA SER A 15 -12.04 -0.71 12.06
C SER A 15 -10.67 -1.31 12.35
N PHE A 16 -10.49 -2.04 13.45
CA PHE A 16 -9.22 -2.70 13.79
C PHE A 16 -8.85 -3.82 12.80
N LEU A 17 -9.81 -4.65 12.40
CA LEU A 17 -9.58 -5.69 11.37
C LEU A 17 -9.22 -5.10 10.01
N VAL A 18 -9.93 -4.05 9.58
CA VAL A 18 -9.65 -3.37 8.30
C VAL A 18 -8.31 -2.65 8.36
N LEU A 19 -7.95 -2.08 9.51
CA LEU A 19 -6.62 -1.49 9.74
C LEU A 19 -5.52 -2.53 9.54
N GLY A 20 -5.64 -3.70 10.16
CA GLY A 20 -4.68 -4.79 10.03
C GLY A 20 -4.54 -5.27 8.58
N LEU A 21 -5.67 -5.50 7.89
CA LEU A 21 -5.66 -5.91 6.49
C LEU A 21 -5.00 -4.86 5.58
N ALA A 22 -5.34 -3.58 5.77
CA ALA A 22 -4.75 -2.47 5.03
C ALA A 22 -3.24 -2.36 5.30
N PHE A 23 -2.78 -2.61 6.53
CA PHE A 23 -1.37 -2.66 6.89
C PHE A 23 -0.62 -3.75 6.15
N PHE A 24 -1.15 -4.98 6.09
CA PHE A 24 -0.53 -6.06 5.33
C PHE A 24 -0.48 -5.77 3.83
N VAL A 25 -1.55 -5.24 3.23
CA VAL A 25 -1.59 -4.88 1.81
C VAL A 25 -0.58 -3.77 1.50
N PHE A 26 -0.54 -2.72 2.33
CA PHE A 26 0.42 -1.62 2.18
C PHE A 26 1.87 -2.11 2.34
N GLY A 27 2.14 -2.95 3.34
CA GLY A 27 3.46 -3.54 3.58
C GLY A 27 3.91 -4.43 2.42
N ALA A 28 3.03 -5.31 1.92
CA ALA A 28 3.31 -6.15 0.76
C ALA A 28 3.58 -5.31 -0.50
N CYS A 29 2.80 -4.26 -0.75
CA CYS A 29 3.05 -3.33 -1.84
C CYS A 29 4.41 -2.64 -1.71
N THR A 30 4.77 -2.20 -0.50
CA THR A 30 6.04 -1.52 -0.22
C THR A 30 7.24 -2.45 -0.46
N LEU A 31 7.16 -3.69 0.04
CA LEU A 31 8.19 -4.71 -0.20
C LEU A 31 8.30 -5.03 -1.69
N ASN A 32 7.18 -5.19 -2.39
CA ASN A 32 7.16 -5.44 -3.83
C ASN A 32 7.81 -4.29 -4.60
N LEU A 33 7.47 -3.04 -4.26
CA LEU A 33 8.08 -1.84 -4.85
C LEU A 33 9.60 -1.82 -4.63
N GLY A 34 10.05 -2.10 -3.42
CA GLY A 34 11.47 -2.14 -3.09
C GLY A 34 12.22 -3.23 -3.85
N MET A 35 11.66 -4.45 -3.93
CA MET A 35 12.25 -5.56 -4.69
C MET A 35 12.31 -5.26 -6.19
N LEU A 36 11.24 -4.70 -6.76
CA LEU A 36 11.21 -4.27 -8.16
C LEU A 36 12.26 -3.19 -8.43
N LEU A 37 12.39 -2.20 -7.55
CA LEU A 37 13.37 -1.13 -7.69
C LEU A 37 14.80 -1.66 -7.67
N VAL A 38 15.14 -2.49 -6.67
CA VAL A 38 16.48 -3.10 -6.55
C VAL A 38 16.78 -4.01 -7.74
N GLY A 39 15.80 -4.79 -8.20
CA GLY A 39 15.92 -5.62 -9.39
C GLY A 39 16.22 -4.79 -10.65
N ASN A 40 15.50 -3.67 -10.85
CA ASN A 40 15.78 -2.74 -11.95
C ASN A 40 17.18 -2.14 -11.87
N LEU A 41 17.61 -1.70 -10.69
CA LEU A 41 18.95 -1.11 -10.48
C LEU A 41 20.06 -2.11 -10.78
N LYS A 42 19.87 -3.37 -10.39
CA LYS A 42 20.80 -4.46 -10.70
C LYS A 42 20.87 -4.74 -12.20
N LEU A 43 19.72 -4.81 -12.88
CA LEU A 43 19.62 -4.97 -14.33
C LEU A 43 20.31 -3.84 -15.09
N LEU A 44 20.10 -2.58 -14.68
CA LEU A 44 20.79 -1.42 -15.27
C LEU A 44 22.32 -1.51 -15.08
N GLY A 45 22.79 -1.96 -13.92
CA GLY A 45 24.21 -2.11 -13.62
C GLY A 45 24.87 -3.24 -14.44
N GLU A 46 24.17 -4.35 -14.66
CA GLU A 46 24.71 -5.53 -15.35
C GLU A 46 24.59 -5.45 -16.89
N HIS A 47 23.52 -4.84 -17.42
CA HIS A 47 23.19 -4.91 -18.85
C HIS A 47 23.08 -3.52 -19.54
N GLY A 48 23.28 -2.42 -18.81
CA GLY A 48 23.26 -1.07 -19.36
C GLY A 48 21.91 -0.65 -19.95
N TRP A 49 21.92 0.33 -20.87
CA TRP A 49 20.72 0.97 -21.42
C TRP A 49 19.82 0.05 -22.26
N GLN A 50 20.35 -1.09 -22.76
CA GLN A 50 19.59 -2.06 -23.55
C GLN A 50 18.49 -2.78 -22.76
N ALA A 51 18.69 -3.04 -21.46
CA ALA A 51 17.68 -3.74 -20.64
C ALA A 51 16.43 -2.90 -20.33
N VAL A 52 16.56 -1.58 -20.33
CA VAL A 52 15.46 -0.65 -20.05
C VAL A 52 14.41 -0.67 -21.18
N VAL A 53 14.85 -0.89 -22.42
CA VAL A 53 14.00 -0.80 -23.62
C VAL A 53 13.14 -2.06 -23.80
N GLU A 54 13.63 -3.24 -23.45
CA GLU A 54 12.91 -4.50 -23.67
C GLU A 54 11.99 -4.90 -22.50
N GLY A 55 12.34 -4.56 -21.25
CA GLY A 55 11.57 -4.93 -20.05
C GLY A 55 11.02 -3.76 -19.23
N GLY A 56 11.58 -2.55 -19.39
CA GLY A 56 11.33 -1.43 -18.49
C GLY A 56 9.90 -0.90 -18.51
N LEU A 57 9.19 -0.95 -19.65
CA LEU A 57 7.82 -0.44 -19.72
C LEU A 57 6.83 -1.27 -18.90
N ARG A 58 6.97 -2.60 -18.93
CA ARG A 58 6.14 -3.53 -18.14
C ARG A 58 6.46 -3.40 -16.65
N GLN A 59 7.74 -3.34 -16.31
CA GLN A 59 8.19 -3.21 -14.93
C GLN A 59 7.80 -1.85 -14.33
N PHE A 60 7.85 -0.78 -15.13
CA PHE A 60 7.33 0.53 -14.77
C PHE A 60 5.81 0.51 -14.56
N GLY A 61 5.07 -0.16 -15.45
CA GLY A 61 3.63 -0.37 -15.28
C GLY A 61 3.26 -1.10 -13.99
N GLU A 62 3.97 -2.19 -13.66
CA GLU A 62 3.79 -2.94 -12.41
C GLU A 62 4.16 -2.09 -11.19
N LEU A 63 5.22 -1.29 -11.27
CA LEU A 63 5.63 -0.36 -10.21
C LEU A 63 4.55 0.71 -9.95
N VAL A 64 4.04 1.34 -11.01
CA VAL A 64 3.00 2.36 -10.92
C VAL A 64 1.71 1.77 -10.37
N ALA A 65 1.28 0.61 -10.89
CA ALA A 65 0.08 -0.07 -10.42
C ALA A 65 0.18 -0.46 -8.93
N THR A 66 1.28 -1.10 -8.52
CA THR A 66 1.53 -1.49 -7.13
C THR A 66 1.60 -0.25 -6.23
N GLY A 67 2.21 0.84 -6.70
CA GLY A 67 2.28 2.10 -5.98
C GLY A 67 0.89 2.69 -5.70
N TYR A 68 0.01 2.74 -6.70
CA TYR A 68 -1.36 3.22 -6.51
C TYR A 68 -2.19 2.33 -5.57
N VAL A 69 -2.02 1.00 -5.65
CA VAL A 69 -2.64 0.07 -4.69
C VAL A 69 -2.14 0.33 -3.27
N GLY A 70 -0.83 0.53 -3.11
CA GLY A 70 -0.21 0.92 -1.85
C GLY A 70 -0.78 2.23 -1.30
N ILE A 71 -0.90 3.27 -2.13
CA ILE A 71 -1.50 4.55 -1.73
C ILE A 71 -2.96 4.37 -1.27
N ALA A 72 -3.76 3.59 -1.99
CA ALA A 72 -5.13 3.31 -1.61
C ALA A 72 -5.21 2.59 -0.26
N ALA A 73 -4.36 1.57 -0.05
CA ALA A 73 -4.27 0.86 1.23
C ALA A 73 -3.80 1.79 2.37
N TYR A 74 -2.82 2.67 2.10
CA TYR A 74 -2.33 3.65 3.05
C TYR A 74 -3.41 4.63 3.51
N VAL A 75 -4.22 5.16 2.58
CA VAL A 75 -5.34 6.04 2.92
C VAL A 75 -6.36 5.32 3.81
N VAL A 76 -6.68 4.07 3.51
CA VAL A 76 -7.58 3.24 4.34
C VAL A 76 -6.99 3.00 5.72
N LEU A 77 -5.69 2.69 5.80
CA LEU A 77 -4.96 2.52 7.04
C LEU A 77 -5.05 3.77 7.91
N LYS A 78 -4.67 4.94 7.38
CA LYS A 78 -4.70 6.21 8.13
C LYS A 78 -6.11 6.56 8.62
N ALA A 79 -7.12 6.31 7.79
CA ALA A 79 -8.51 6.55 8.17
C ALA A 79 -8.99 5.62 9.31
N CYS A 80 -8.60 4.34 9.29
CA CYS A 80 -8.95 3.40 10.34
C CYS A 80 -8.13 3.64 11.62
N GLU A 81 -6.86 4.01 11.48
CA GLU A 81 -5.96 4.35 12.59
C GLU A 81 -6.53 5.49 13.40
N GLN A 82 -6.89 6.61 12.74
CA GLN A 82 -7.44 7.78 13.43
C GLN A 82 -8.69 7.41 14.26
N ARG A 83 -9.56 6.55 13.73
CA ARG A 83 -10.76 6.09 14.43
C ARG A 83 -10.48 5.13 15.57
N CYS A 84 -9.48 4.28 15.41
CA CYS A 84 -9.04 3.36 16.46
C CYS A 84 -8.38 4.14 17.61
N VAL A 85 -7.59 5.17 17.29
CA VAL A 85 -6.97 6.07 18.28
C VAL A 85 -8.03 6.90 19.00
N GLU A 86 -9.01 7.45 18.27
CA GLU A 86 -10.17 8.13 18.87
C GLU A 86 -10.90 7.20 19.85
N TRP A 87 -11.22 5.97 19.45
CA TRP A 87 -11.87 4.99 20.33
C TRP A 87 -11.04 4.58 21.55
N LEU A 88 -9.71 4.45 21.39
CA LEU A 88 -8.81 4.06 22.47
C LEU A 88 -8.58 5.19 23.48
N THR A 89 -8.58 6.44 23.01
CA THR A 89 -8.34 7.64 23.82
C THR A 89 -9.61 8.21 24.43
N ASP A 90 -10.79 7.86 23.89
CA ASP A 90 -12.09 8.20 24.45
C ASP A 90 -12.36 7.32 25.70
N GLU A 91 -11.55 7.53 26.74
CA GLU A 91 -11.81 7.04 28.09
C GLU A 91 -12.98 7.84 28.69
N ARG A 92 -14.20 7.36 28.41
CA ARG A 92 -15.38 7.60 29.23
C ARG A 92 -16.13 6.33 29.54
#